data_AF-A0A7K2AKL8-F1
#
_entry.id   AF-A0A7K2AKL8-F1
#
_cell.length_a   1.000
_cell.length_b   1.000
_cell.length_c   1.000
_cell.angle_alpha   90.00
_cell.angle_beta   90.00
_cell.angle_gamma   90.00
#
_symmetry.space_group_name_H-M   'P 1'
#
loop_
_entity.id
_entity.type
_entity.pdbx_description
1 polymer ?
#
loop_
_entity_poly.entity_id
_entity_poly.type
_entity_poly.pdbx_seq_one_letter_code
_entity_poly.pdbx_strand_id
1 'polypeptide(L)'
;MSSALVHRAAARRLVLRLKYGGCRESAEVLAAVMLPLLPTDASALVPVPRIYVRRLKYRSDPGVLLAGALSRRSGLPVRAVLGPRLLGAANAGLGRSDRTTPRFRRRWTPPGGLVLVDDVLTTGATLTAAAATLGQSLVLGAVTATASSHA
;
A
#
# COMPACT_ATOMS: atom_id res chain seq x y z
N MET A 1 -2.62 4.84 12.15
CA MET A 1 -2.53 4.80 10.67
C MET A 1 -2.52 6.22 10.17
N SER A 2 -1.52 6.63 9.38
CA SER A 2 -1.35 8.02 8.94
C SER A 2 -1.68 8.13 7.45
N SER A 3 -2.40 9.18 7.05
CA SER A 3 -2.83 9.36 5.65
C SER A 3 -2.42 10.72 5.13
N ALA A 4 -1.90 10.77 3.90
CA ALA A 4 -1.54 12.03 3.25
C ALA A 4 -2.70 12.47 2.35
N LEU A 5 -3.39 13.53 2.73
CA LEU A 5 -4.50 14.08 1.93
C LEU A 5 -4.02 15.32 1.16
N VAL A 6 -3.47 15.11 -0.03
CA VAL A 6 -3.42 16.17 -1.05
C VAL A 6 -4.84 16.35 -1.58
N HIS A 7 -5.24 17.59 -1.94
CA HIS A 7 -6.53 17.94 -2.54
C HIS A 7 -7.15 16.74 -3.27
N ARG A 8 -8.24 16.19 -2.72
CA ARG A 8 -8.68 14.81 -2.96
C ARG A 8 -8.83 14.44 -4.44
N ALA A 9 -9.30 15.38 -5.26
CA ALA A 9 -9.40 15.20 -6.71
C ALA A 9 -8.04 15.22 -7.43
N ALA A 10 -7.06 15.98 -6.94
CA ALA A 10 -5.69 15.99 -7.45
C ALA A 10 -4.95 14.70 -7.06
N ALA A 11 -5.03 14.28 -5.79
CA ALA A 11 -4.49 13.02 -5.33
C ALA A 11 -5.05 11.82 -6.10
N ARG A 12 -6.38 11.80 -6.33
CA ARG A 12 -7.04 10.78 -7.15
C ARG A 12 -6.52 10.78 -8.58
N ARG A 13 -6.31 11.94 -9.21
CA ARG A 13 -5.74 12.03 -10.56
C ARG A 13 -4.30 11.50 -10.63
N LEU A 14 -3.46 11.83 -9.65
CA LEU A 14 -2.08 11.31 -9.57
C LEU A 14 -2.06 9.80 -9.36
N VAL A 15 -2.92 9.27 -8.48
CA VAL A 15 -3.08 7.82 -8.29
C VAL A 15 -3.58 7.13 -9.56
N LEU A 16 -4.52 7.72 -10.28
CA LEU A 16 -5.00 7.17 -11.55
C LEU A 16 -3.87 7.18 -12.60
N ARG A 17 -3.11 8.28 -12.72
CA ARG A 17 -1.93 8.34 -13.60
C ARG A 17 -0.88 7.30 -13.24
N LEU A 18 -0.66 7.07 -11.94
CA LEU A 18 0.24 6.03 -11.47
C LEU A 18 -0.26 4.63 -11.86
N LYS A 19 -1.58 4.37 -11.71
CA LYS A 19 -2.21 3.09 -12.08
C LYS A 19 -2.17 2.82 -13.58
N TYR A 20 -2.50 3.80 -14.41
CA TYR A 20 -2.70 3.56 -15.85
C TYR A 20 -1.47 3.88 -16.70
N GLY A 21 -0.57 4.74 -16.23
CA GLY A 21 0.58 5.21 -16.99
C GLY A 21 1.95 4.84 -16.43
N GLY A 22 2.02 4.24 -15.23
CA GLY A 22 3.32 3.97 -14.56
C GLY A 22 4.15 5.24 -14.34
N CYS A 23 3.48 6.40 -14.28
CA CYS A 23 4.10 7.72 -14.29
C CYS A 23 4.93 7.93 -13.01
N ARG A 24 6.25 7.82 -13.14
CA ARG A 24 7.20 7.97 -12.04
C ARG A 24 7.13 9.36 -11.40
N GLU A 25 6.83 10.40 -12.18
CA GLU A 25 6.65 11.75 -11.61
C GLU A 25 5.45 11.81 -10.66
N SER A 26 4.36 11.08 -10.96
CA SER A 26 3.22 11.00 -10.05
C SER A 26 3.59 10.32 -8.73
N ALA A 27 4.45 9.29 -8.77
CA ALA A 27 4.97 8.66 -7.55
C ALA A 27 5.83 9.63 -6.73
N GLU A 28 6.65 10.45 -7.38
CA GLU A 28 7.48 11.45 -6.71
C GLU A 28 6.67 12.52 -5.98
N VAL A 29 5.63 13.05 -6.63
CA VAL A 29 4.73 14.06 -6.03
C VAL A 29 4.00 13.46 -4.81
N LEU A 30 3.48 12.24 -4.95
CA LEU A 30 2.80 11.57 -3.85
C LEU A 30 3.75 11.24 -2.69
N ALA A 31 4.97 10.77 -3.00
CA ALA A 31 5.98 10.47 -1.99
C ALA A 31 6.40 11.72 -1.21
N ALA A 32 6.53 12.88 -1.85
CA ALA A 32 6.87 14.13 -1.17
C ALA A 32 5.85 14.49 -0.07
N VAL A 33 4.56 14.22 -0.31
CA VAL A 33 3.49 14.52 0.66
C VAL A 33 3.33 13.43 1.71
N MET A 34 3.70 12.19 1.38
CA MET A 34 3.68 11.07 2.33
C MET A 34 4.91 11.05 3.25
N LEU A 35 6.04 11.64 2.83
CA LEU A 35 7.31 11.64 3.56
C LEU A 35 7.18 12.11 5.01
N PRO A 36 6.48 13.23 5.33
CA PRO A 36 6.34 13.69 6.72
C PRO A 36 5.50 12.77 7.61
N LEU A 37 4.82 11.77 7.04
CA LEU A 37 4.01 10.81 7.77
C LEU A 37 4.76 9.55 8.17
N LEU A 38 6.01 9.41 7.73
CA LEU A 38 6.84 8.27 8.10
C LEU A 38 7.22 8.39 9.59
N PRO A 39 7.00 7.32 10.39
CA PRO A 39 7.56 7.24 11.73
C PRO A 39 9.08 7.41 11.72
N THR A 40 9.61 8.13 12.71
CA THR A 40 11.05 8.43 12.82
C THR A 40 11.90 7.19 13.11
N ASP A 41 11.29 6.16 13.70
CA ASP A 41 11.88 4.87 14.07
C ASP A 41 11.68 3.78 13.01
N ALA A 42 11.19 4.14 11.82
CA ALA A 42 11.04 3.22 10.71
C ALA A 42 12.39 2.69 10.20
N SER A 43 12.52 1.38 10.04
CA SER A 43 13.70 0.71 9.48
C SER A 43 13.52 0.29 8.02
N ALA A 44 12.29 0.13 7.53
CA ALA A 44 12.01 -0.28 6.16
C ALA A 44 10.62 0.11 5.64
N LEU A 45 10.53 0.29 4.32
CA LEU A 45 9.30 0.50 3.57
C LEU A 45 8.83 -0.81 2.95
N VAL A 46 7.58 -1.18 3.19
CA VAL A 46 6.98 -2.43 2.69
C VAL A 46 5.84 -2.12 1.73
N PRO A 47 6.04 -2.27 0.40
CA PRO A 47 4.96 -2.09 -0.56
C PRO A 47 3.91 -3.20 -0.38
N VAL A 48 2.64 -2.81 -0.27
CA VAL A 48 1.54 -3.77 -0.14
C VAL A 48 1.18 -4.31 -1.52
N PRO A 49 1.35 -5.62 -1.77
CA PRO A 49 1.20 -6.16 -3.10
C PRO A 49 -0.27 -6.22 -3.53
N ARG A 50 -0.52 -5.90 -4.80
CA ARG A 50 -1.84 -5.98 -5.43
C ARG A 50 -2.19 -7.44 -5.80
N ILE A 51 -3.48 -7.70 -6.00
CA ILE A 51 -3.95 -8.96 -6.61
C ILE A 51 -3.33 -9.12 -7.99
N TYR A 52 -2.87 -10.32 -8.32
CA TYR A 52 -2.12 -10.65 -9.53
C TYR A 52 -2.77 -10.14 -10.83
N VAL A 53 -4.09 -10.30 -10.99
CA VAL A 53 -4.86 -9.81 -12.15
C VAL A 53 -4.71 -8.31 -12.36
N ARG A 54 -4.64 -7.52 -11.28
CA ARG A 54 -4.39 -6.08 -11.36
C ARG A 54 -2.95 -5.78 -11.73
N ARG A 55 -1.98 -6.60 -11.28
CA ARG A 55 -0.56 -6.43 -11.64
C ARG A 55 -0.34 -6.54 -13.15
N LEU A 56 -1.00 -7.51 -13.78
CA LEU A 56 -1.00 -7.68 -15.24
C LEU A 56 -1.65 -6.49 -15.96
N LYS A 57 -2.74 -5.94 -15.41
CA LYS A 57 -3.48 -4.82 -16.02
C LYS A 57 -2.71 -3.49 -16.02
N TYR A 58 -1.92 -3.20 -14.99
CA TYR A 58 -1.35 -1.87 -14.77
C TYR A 58 0.12 -1.73 -15.20
N ARG A 59 0.72 -2.78 -15.79
CA ARG A 59 2.14 -2.89 -16.25
C ARG A 59 3.22 -2.66 -15.18
N SER A 60 2.91 -1.94 -14.11
CA SER A 60 3.76 -1.57 -12.99
C SER A 60 2.92 -1.62 -11.70
N ASP A 61 3.57 -1.88 -10.56
CA ASP A 61 2.89 -1.95 -9.26
C ASP A 61 2.99 -0.58 -8.56
N PRO A 62 1.87 0.18 -8.44
CA PRO A 62 1.88 1.51 -7.84
C PRO A 62 2.48 1.55 -6.43
N GLY A 63 2.24 0.51 -5.61
CA GLY A 63 2.79 0.45 -4.26
C GLY A 63 4.31 0.34 -4.27
N VAL A 64 4.87 -0.41 -5.23
CA VAL A 64 6.34 -0.53 -5.42
C VAL A 64 6.93 0.78 -5.94
N LEU A 65 6.29 1.42 -6.92
CA LEU A 65 6.75 2.72 -7.44
C LEU A 65 6.78 3.79 -6.35
N LEU A 66 5.74 3.83 -5.52
CA LEU A 66 5.61 4.78 -4.42
C LEU A 66 6.60 4.50 -3.30
N ALA A 67 6.78 3.23 -2.91
CA ALA A 67 7.79 2.84 -1.93
C ALA A 67 9.21 3.18 -2.42
N GLY A 68 9.50 2.99 -3.72
CA GLY A 68 10.76 3.40 -4.31
C GLY A 68 10.98 4.92 -4.30
N ALA A 69 9.94 5.70 -4.55
CA ALA A 69 10.01 7.17 -4.47
C ALA A 69 10.22 7.65 -3.02
N LEU A 70 9.54 7.04 -2.05
CA LEU A 70 9.77 7.31 -0.62
C LEU A 70 11.18 6.94 -0.20
N SER A 71 11.68 5.77 -0.61
CA SER A 71 13.04 5.29 -0.32
C SER A 71 14.12 6.27 -0.77
N ARG A 72 13.97 6.83 -1.98
CA ARG A 72 14.88 7.88 -2.49
C ARG A 72 14.90 9.14 -1.62
N ARG A 73 13.82 9.44 -0.91
CA ARG A 73 13.65 10.65 -0.09
C ARG A 73 14.01 10.45 1.37
N SER A 74 13.70 9.28 1.93
CA SER A 74 13.92 8.97 3.34
C SER A 74 15.21 8.18 3.61
N GLY A 75 15.83 7.60 2.57
CA GLY A 75 16.95 6.67 2.72
C GLY A 75 16.56 5.27 3.21
N LEU A 76 15.28 5.04 3.52
CA LEU A 76 14.81 3.74 4.02
C LEU A 76 14.81 2.68 2.91
N PRO A 77 15.29 1.45 3.17
CA PRO A 77 15.26 0.39 2.18
C PRO A 77 13.83 -0.10 1.91
N VAL A 78 13.55 -0.44 0.65
CA VAL A 78 12.30 -1.10 0.25
C VAL A 78 12.44 -2.61 0.41
N ARG A 79 11.52 -3.24 1.16
CA ARG A 79 11.53 -4.68 1.42
C ARG A 79 10.22 -5.34 0.96
N ALA A 80 10.31 -6.19 -0.07
CA ALA A 80 9.18 -6.99 -0.57
C ALA A 80 8.93 -8.23 0.31
N VAL A 81 8.53 -8.01 1.56
CA VAL A 81 8.31 -9.08 2.57
C VAL A 81 6.94 -9.75 2.43
N LEU A 82 6.01 -9.13 1.71
CA LEU A 82 4.68 -9.67 1.43
C LEU A 82 4.63 -10.34 0.05
N GLY A 83 4.07 -11.55 0.00
CA GLY A 83 3.66 -12.22 -1.23
C GLY A 83 2.33 -11.69 -1.77
N PRO A 84 2.02 -11.93 -3.06
CA PRO A 84 0.79 -11.46 -3.68
C PRO A 84 -0.47 -11.97 -2.95
N ARG A 85 -1.50 -11.13 -2.94
CA ARG A 85 -2.80 -11.42 -2.32
C ARG A 85 -3.48 -12.58 -3.07
N LEU A 86 -3.70 -13.70 -2.38
CA LEU A 86 -4.55 -14.78 -2.88
C LEU A 86 -6.01 -14.34 -2.75
N LEU A 87 -6.79 -14.44 -3.82
CA LEU A 87 -8.25 -14.39 -3.71
C LEU A 87 -8.67 -15.69 -3.01
N GLY A 88 -9.23 -15.59 -1.80
CA GLY A 88 -10.01 -16.70 -1.26
C GLY A 88 -11.19 -16.95 -2.19
N ALA A 89 -11.55 -18.22 -2.42
CA ALA A 89 -12.72 -18.58 -3.21
C ALA A 89 -13.91 -17.73 -2.76
N ALA A 90 -14.57 -17.07 -3.70
CA ALA A 90 -15.81 -16.37 -3.40
C ALA A 90 -16.80 -17.42 -2.91
N ASN A 91 -17.29 -17.29 -1.69
CA ASN A 91 -18.45 -18.05 -1.26
C ASN A 91 -19.61 -17.58 -2.15
N ALA A 92 -19.94 -18.40 -3.15
CA ALA A 92 -21.07 -18.19 -4.02
C ALA A 92 -22.34 -18.42 -3.21
N GLY A 93 -22.86 -17.35 -2.62
CA GLY A 93 -24.11 -17.38 -1.86
C GLY A 93 -24.04 -16.43 -0.69
N LEU A 94 -25.09 -15.62 -0.55
CA LEU A 94 -25.35 -14.63 0.51
C LEU A 94 -24.86 -13.21 0.19
N GLY A 95 -25.85 -12.31 0.17
CA GLY A 95 -25.77 -10.95 -0.32
C GLY A 95 -24.79 -10.06 0.46
N ARG A 96 -24.44 -8.95 -0.21
CA ARG A 96 -23.84 -7.71 0.34
C ARG A 96 -23.14 -7.87 1.70
N SER A 97 -21.89 -8.36 1.70
CA SER A 97 -20.80 -7.88 2.58
C SER A 97 -19.58 -8.83 2.61
N ASP A 98 -19.51 -9.90 1.82
CA ASP A 98 -18.33 -10.79 1.90
C ASP A 98 -17.18 -10.30 1.00
N ARG A 99 -16.57 -9.16 1.35
CA ARG A 99 -15.23 -8.84 0.87
C ARG A 99 -14.27 -9.74 1.64
N THR A 100 -14.03 -10.93 1.10
CA THR A 100 -13.06 -11.90 1.64
C THR A 100 -11.80 -11.18 2.14
N THR A 101 -11.50 -11.39 3.43
CA THR A 101 -10.34 -10.77 4.07
C THR A 101 -9.09 -11.09 3.24
N PRO A 102 -8.33 -10.07 2.80
CA PRO A 102 -7.07 -10.28 2.08
C PRO A 102 -6.20 -11.31 2.79
N ARG A 103 -5.78 -12.36 2.10
CA ARG A 103 -4.74 -13.26 2.62
C ARG A 103 -3.42 -12.95 1.95
N PHE A 104 -2.46 -12.52 2.77
CA PHE A 104 -1.07 -12.38 2.37
C PHE A 104 -0.24 -13.55 2.90
N ARG A 105 0.93 -13.75 2.31
CA ARG A 105 1.97 -14.62 2.86
C ARG A 105 3.19 -13.78 3.19
N ARG A 106 3.72 -13.90 4.41
CA ARG A 106 5.03 -13.34 4.77
C ARG A 106 6.12 -14.23 4.15
N ARG A 107 7.05 -13.62 3.41
CA ARG A 107 8.18 -14.33 2.79
C ARG A 107 9.33 -14.52 3.77
N TRP A 108 9.59 -13.51 4.60
CA TRP A 108 10.63 -13.48 5.62
C TRP A 108 10.33 -12.35 6.61
N THR A 109 11.01 -12.33 7.76
CA THR A 109 10.84 -11.30 8.79
C THR A 109 11.98 -10.28 8.72
N PRO A 110 11.72 -9.02 8.37
CA PRO A 110 12.72 -7.96 8.43
C PRO A 110 12.99 -7.49 9.87
N PRO A 111 14.20 -6.99 10.17
CA PRO A 111 14.50 -6.38 11.46
C PRO A 111 13.89 -4.98 11.58
N GLY A 112 13.48 -4.61 12.80
CA GLY A 112 13.00 -3.28 13.14
C GLY A 112 11.58 -2.95 12.68
N GLY A 113 11.21 -1.68 12.78
CA GLY A 113 9.87 -1.18 12.53
C GLY A 113 9.56 -0.94 11.05
N LEU A 114 8.45 -1.49 10.59
CA LEU A 114 8.02 -1.49 9.19
C LEU A 114 6.92 -0.47 8.95
N VAL A 115 6.99 0.18 7.79
CA VAL A 115 5.94 1.06 7.30
C VAL A 115 5.33 0.47 6.05
N LEU A 116 4.02 0.19 6.08
CA LEU A 116 3.28 -0.26 4.92
C LEU A 116 3.03 0.90 3.95
N VAL A 117 3.29 0.69 2.66
CA VAL A 117 3.06 1.68 1.61
C VAL A 117 1.99 1.16 0.65
N ASP A 118 0.89 1.90 0.51
CA ASP A 118 -0.23 1.55 -0.38
C ASP A 118 -0.71 2.77 -1.20
N ASP A 119 -1.27 2.54 -2.38
CA ASP A 119 -1.68 3.59 -3.31
C ASP A 119 -3.05 4.19 -2.98
N VAL A 120 -3.95 3.41 -2.34
CA VAL A 120 -5.30 3.84 -1.96
C VAL A 120 -5.79 3.14 -0.70
N LEU A 121 -6.17 3.90 0.33
CA LEU A 121 -6.94 3.36 1.45
C LEU A 121 -8.39 3.13 1.01
N THR A 122 -8.70 1.93 0.50
CA THR A 122 -10.09 1.62 0.05
C THR A 122 -11.04 1.11 1.14
N THR A 123 -10.54 0.58 2.27
CA THR A 123 -11.37 0.11 3.41
C THR A 123 -10.56 -0.14 4.70
N GLY A 124 -9.24 0.15 4.73
CA GLY A 124 -8.36 -0.26 5.83
C GLY A 124 -8.08 -1.77 5.91
N ALA A 125 -9.03 -2.63 5.54
CA ALA A 125 -8.94 -4.09 5.65
C ALA A 125 -7.70 -4.70 4.96
N THR A 126 -7.25 -4.11 3.84
CA THR A 126 -6.03 -4.57 3.14
C THR A 126 -4.78 -4.30 3.98
N LEU A 127 -4.67 -3.12 4.59
CA LEU A 127 -3.56 -2.77 5.46
C LEU A 127 -3.63 -3.54 6.78
N THR A 128 -4.82 -3.72 7.36
CA THR A 128 -5.02 -4.51 8.58
C THR A 128 -4.58 -5.96 8.37
N ALA A 129 -4.97 -6.59 7.26
CA ALA A 129 -4.54 -7.96 6.95
C ALA A 129 -3.04 -8.07 6.67
N ALA A 130 -2.45 -7.06 6.00
CA ALA A 130 -1.01 -7.01 5.79
C ALA A 130 -0.25 -6.88 7.11
N ALA A 131 -0.67 -5.97 8.00
CA ALA A 131 -0.09 -5.79 9.32
C ALA A 131 -0.21 -7.05 10.18
N ALA A 132 -1.38 -7.70 10.19
CA ALA A 132 -1.59 -8.97 10.87
C ALA A 132 -0.67 -10.09 10.34
N THR A 133 -0.41 -10.11 9.02
CA THR A 133 0.47 -11.11 8.40
C THR A 133 1.95 -10.90 8.76
N LEU A 134 2.39 -9.65 8.93
CA LEU A 134 3.78 -9.34 9.31
C LEU A 134 4.02 -9.50 10.80
N GLY A 135 3.00 -9.19 11.61
CA GLY A 135 3.06 -9.05 13.06
C GLY A 135 2.82 -7.58 13.43
N GLN A 136 1.77 -7.30 14.21
CA GLN A 136 1.36 -5.92 14.51
C GLN A 136 2.45 -5.13 15.24
N SER A 137 3.25 -5.79 16.08
CA SER A 137 4.39 -5.18 16.78
C SER A 137 5.53 -4.74 15.86
N LEU A 138 5.61 -5.30 14.65
CA LEU A 138 6.60 -4.91 13.66
C LEU A 138 6.10 -3.77 12.77
N VAL A 139 4.81 -3.45 12.75
CA VAL A 139 4.25 -2.43 11.85
C VAL A 139 3.99 -1.15 12.62
N LEU A 140 4.84 -0.15 12.41
CA LEU A 140 4.75 1.17 13.05
C LEU A 140 3.64 2.01 12.43
N GLY A 141 3.30 1.76 11.17
CA GLY A 141 2.27 2.51 10.49
C GLY A 141 2.03 2.06 9.06
N ALA A 142 1.09 2.77 8.45
CA ALA A 142 0.85 2.69 7.02
C ALA A 142 0.69 4.11 6.49
N VAL A 143 1.20 4.36 5.29
CA VAL A 143 1.03 5.60 4.56
C VAL A 143 0.30 5.32 3.25
N THR A 144 -0.69 6.16 2.93
CA THR A 144 -1.46 6.06 1.70
C THR A 144 -1.59 7.40 1.00
N ALA A 145 -1.65 7.38 -0.34
CA ALA A 145 -1.79 8.56 -1.17
C ALA A 145 -3.22 9.13 -1.25
N THR A 146 -4.25 8.33 -0.93
CA THR A 146 -5.66 8.75 -0.95
C THR A 146 -6.50 7.99 0.07
N ALA A 147 -7.46 8.67 0.71
CA ALA A 147 -8.52 8.04 1.50
C ALA A 147 -9.80 7.86 0.68
N SER A 148 -10.36 6.64 0.63
CA SER A 148 -11.73 6.44 0.17
C SER A 148 -12.69 6.87 1.29
N SER A 149 -13.60 7.79 1.00
CA SER A 149 -14.76 8.01 1.86
C SER A 149 -15.74 6.91 1.51
N HIS A 150 -16.18 6.17 2.52
CA HIS A 150 -17.51 5.58 2.45
C HIS A 150 -18.49 6.75 2.31
N ALA A 151 -19.20 6.79 1.18
CA ALA A 151 -20.52 7.39 1.13
C ALA A 151 -21.51 6.28 1.51
#